data_AF-A0A2V8IJY7-F1
#
_entry.id   AF-A0A2V8IJY7-F1
#
_cell.length_a   1.000
_cell.length_b   1.000
_cell.length_c   1.000
_cell.angle_alpha   90.00
_cell.angle_beta   90.00
_cell.angle_gamma   90.00
#
_symmetry.space_group_name_H-M   'P 1'
#
loop_
_entity.id
_entity.type
_entity.pdbx_description
1 polymer ?
#
loop_
_entity_poly.entity_id
_entity_poly.type
_entity_poly.pdbx_seq_one_letter_code
_entity_poly.pdbx_strand_id
1 'polypeptide(L)'
;MALIVFLRGVNVGGHRTFRPSILAREMSDYDVVNVGAAGTFVVRKPGSRAKFRTALLRKLPFEAKVVLCDGRDLLRLETENPFAAEPSPSDVVRFVSILSKAGGVRAALPVTFPSHGAWLVRVIASDGQFVFGMYRRHMKTIGYLGQIDKLYGVPATTRNWNTIIAIVRILKGQVSKGR
;
A
#
# COMPACT_ATOMS: atom_id res chain seq x y z
N MET A 1 13.61 0.76 -13.25
CA MET A 1 13.15 0.27 -11.93
C MET A 1 11.64 0.14 -11.98
N ALA A 2 11.07 -0.93 -11.40
CA ALA A 2 9.63 -1.12 -11.38
C ALA A 2 8.94 -0.04 -10.52
N LEU A 3 7.75 0.38 -10.93
CA LEU A 3 6.90 1.32 -10.20
C LEU A 3 5.76 0.56 -9.53
N ILE A 4 5.45 0.89 -8.27
CA ILE A 4 4.37 0.26 -7.53
C ILE A 4 3.20 1.24 -7.43
N VAL A 5 1.99 0.71 -7.64
CA VAL A 5 0.75 1.50 -7.65
C VAL A 5 -0.18 1.00 -6.57
N PHE A 6 -0.72 1.94 -5.79
CA PHE A 6 -1.79 1.68 -4.85
C PHE A 6 -2.96 2.62 -5.12
N LEU A 7 -4.12 2.05 -5.49
CA LEU A 7 -5.38 2.78 -5.58
C LEU A 7 -6.05 2.84 -4.20
N ARG A 8 -6.60 4.00 -3.86
CA ARG A 8 -7.28 4.19 -2.58
C ARG A 8 -8.79 4.06 -2.71
N GLY A 9 -9.40 3.31 -1.79
CA GLY A 9 -10.86 3.27 -1.62
C GLY A 9 -11.59 2.67 -2.83
N VAL A 10 -10.98 1.69 -3.48
CA VAL A 10 -11.58 0.93 -4.59
C VAL A 10 -12.03 -0.43 -4.08
N ASN A 11 -13.13 -0.96 -4.62
CA ASN A 11 -13.68 -2.27 -4.25
C ASN A 11 -13.96 -2.43 -2.74
N VAL A 12 -14.40 -1.35 -2.07
CA VAL A 12 -14.76 -1.36 -0.64
C VAL A 12 -16.20 -0.86 -0.49
N GLY A 13 -17.02 -1.58 0.29
CA GLY A 13 -18.39 -1.17 0.59
C GLY A 13 -19.30 -1.06 -0.64
N GLY A 14 -19.02 -1.78 -1.74
CA GLY A 14 -19.78 -1.72 -2.98
C GLY A 14 -19.48 -0.51 -3.88
N HIS A 15 -18.57 0.38 -3.48
CA HIS A 15 -18.22 1.59 -4.24
C HIS A 15 -16.94 1.43 -5.07
N ARG A 16 -16.86 2.21 -6.16
CA ARG A 16 -15.71 2.25 -7.08
C ARG A 16 -15.28 0.85 -7.49
N THR A 17 -16.28 0.07 -7.88
CA THR A 17 -16.13 -1.35 -8.20
C THR A 17 -15.53 -1.49 -9.59
N PHE A 18 -14.44 -2.23 -9.70
CA PHE A 18 -13.81 -2.60 -10.97
C PHE A 18 -13.02 -3.90 -10.82
N ARG A 19 -12.56 -4.46 -11.93
CA ARG A 19 -11.73 -5.67 -11.96
C ARG A 19 -10.26 -5.31 -12.20
N PRO A 20 -9.38 -5.30 -11.18
CA PRO A 20 -7.96 -4.94 -11.32
C PRO A 20 -7.21 -5.80 -12.34
N SER A 21 -7.55 -7.09 -12.45
CA SER A 21 -6.94 -8.00 -13.43
C SER A 21 -7.24 -7.62 -14.88
N ILE A 22 -8.43 -7.08 -15.16
CA ILE A 22 -8.79 -6.59 -16.49
C ILE A 22 -7.98 -5.32 -16.79
N LEU A 23 -7.93 -4.37 -15.85
CA LEU A 23 -7.12 -3.16 -16.00
C LEU A 23 -5.64 -3.48 -16.28
N ALA A 24 -5.06 -4.45 -15.55
CA ALA A 24 -3.69 -4.88 -15.77
C ALA A 24 -3.46 -5.44 -17.18
N ARG A 25 -4.41 -6.23 -17.70
CA ARG A 25 -4.37 -6.76 -19.06
C ARG A 25 -4.46 -5.66 -20.11
N GLU A 26 -5.35 -4.69 -19.92
CA GLU A 26 -5.50 -3.54 -20.83
C GLU A 26 -4.29 -2.60 -20.83
N MET A 27 -3.41 -2.69 -19.83
CA MET A 27 -2.19 -1.91 -19.71
C MET A 27 -0.93 -2.78 -19.94
N SER A 28 -1.03 -3.81 -20.78
CA SER A 28 0.05 -4.77 -21.07
C SER A 28 1.33 -4.11 -21.60
N ASP A 29 1.21 -2.96 -22.28
CA ASP A 29 2.35 -2.20 -22.81
C ASP A 29 3.32 -1.75 -21.71
N TYR A 30 2.80 -1.56 -20.49
CA TYR A 30 3.57 -1.19 -19.31
C TYR A 30 4.01 -2.41 -18.48
N ASP A 31 3.69 -3.63 -18.92
CA ASP A 31 3.91 -4.91 -18.21
C ASP A 31 3.40 -4.81 -16.75
N VAL A 32 2.10 -4.54 -16.65
CA VAL A 32 1.38 -4.35 -15.38
C VAL A 32 0.96 -5.69 -14.81
N VAL A 33 1.37 -5.97 -13.59
CA VAL A 33 0.97 -7.16 -12.82
C VAL A 33 0.01 -6.76 -11.71
N ASN A 34 -1.17 -7.35 -11.70
CA ASN A 34 -2.16 -7.15 -10.63
C ASN A 34 -1.78 -7.93 -9.36
N VAL A 35 -1.99 -7.31 -8.20
CA VAL A 35 -1.85 -7.93 -6.88
C VAL A 35 -3.18 -7.79 -6.11
N GLY A 36 -3.97 -8.86 -6.13
CA GLY A 36 -5.23 -8.96 -5.39
C GLY A 36 -6.37 -8.10 -5.98
N ALA A 37 -7.31 -7.70 -5.12
CA ALA A 37 -8.53 -6.99 -5.51
C ALA A 37 -8.52 -5.49 -5.16
N ALA A 38 -7.60 -5.02 -4.33
CA ALA A 38 -7.61 -3.65 -3.80
C ALA A 38 -6.98 -2.61 -4.75
N GLY A 39 -6.81 -2.91 -6.04
CA GLY A 39 -6.13 -2.03 -6.99
C GLY A 39 -4.67 -1.79 -6.62
N THR A 40 -3.89 -2.88 -6.52
CA THR A 40 -2.45 -2.84 -6.27
C THR A 40 -1.73 -3.41 -7.47
N PHE A 41 -0.73 -2.71 -8.00
CA PHE A 41 -0.04 -3.13 -9.22
C PHE A 41 1.48 -3.01 -9.13
N VAL A 42 2.17 -3.94 -9.77
CA VAL A 42 3.60 -3.85 -10.08
C VAL A 42 3.73 -3.50 -11.56
N VAL A 43 4.33 -2.37 -11.87
CA VAL A 43 4.50 -1.88 -13.25
C VAL A 43 5.96 -2.02 -13.62
N ARG A 44 6.26 -2.96 -14.51
CA ARG A 44 7.63 -3.38 -14.78
C ARG A 44 8.30 -2.52 -15.84
N LYS A 45 7.52 -1.97 -16.77
CA LYS A 45 7.98 -1.05 -17.83
C LYS A 45 7.27 0.31 -17.72
N PRO A 46 7.43 1.06 -16.61
CA PRO A 46 6.64 2.26 -16.37
C PRO A 46 6.96 3.43 -17.32
N GLY A 47 8.13 3.43 -17.96
CA GLY A 47 8.62 4.61 -18.68
C GLY A 47 8.65 5.83 -17.76
N SER A 48 8.11 6.96 -18.24
CA SER A 48 7.90 8.15 -17.40
C SER A 48 6.76 7.94 -16.41
N ARG A 49 7.01 8.21 -15.12
CA ARG A 49 5.99 8.16 -14.05
C ARG A 49 4.77 9.01 -14.36
N ALA A 50 4.97 10.21 -14.92
CA ALA A 50 3.87 11.11 -15.27
C ALA A 50 3.03 10.54 -16.42
N LYS A 51 3.68 10.03 -17.47
CA LYS A 51 3.00 9.42 -18.63
C LYS A 51 2.18 8.19 -18.20
N PHE A 52 2.79 7.30 -17.40
CA PHE A 52 2.08 6.15 -16.85
C PHE A 52 0.89 6.56 -15.98
N ARG A 53 1.08 7.51 -15.05
CA ARG A 53 0.00 8.00 -14.18
C ARG A 53 -1.18 8.52 -14.98
N THR A 54 -0.93 9.31 -16.03
CA THR A 54 -1.98 9.81 -16.92
C THR A 54 -2.69 8.67 -17.65
N ALA A 55 -1.94 7.69 -18.18
CA ALA A 55 -2.52 6.53 -18.85
C ALA A 55 -3.40 5.69 -17.91
N LEU A 56 -2.93 5.45 -16.68
CA LEU A 56 -3.68 4.75 -15.63
C LEU A 56 -4.99 5.46 -15.29
N LEU A 57 -4.94 6.77 -15.05
CA LEU A 57 -6.13 7.54 -14.68
C LEU A 57 -7.18 7.54 -15.78
N ARG A 58 -6.78 7.63 -17.06
CA ARG A 58 -7.71 7.56 -18.21
C ARG A 58 -8.38 6.20 -18.36
N LYS A 59 -7.79 5.14 -17.84
CA LYS A 59 -8.33 3.77 -17.90
C LYS A 59 -9.26 3.43 -16.74
N LEU A 60 -9.25 4.22 -15.66
CA LEU A 60 -10.14 3.98 -14.53
C LEU A 60 -11.56 4.47 -14.84
N PRO A 61 -12.61 3.69 -14.52
CA PRO A 61 -14.00 4.10 -14.76
C PRO A 61 -14.50 5.12 -13.72
N PHE A 62 -13.62 5.64 -12.88
CA PHE A 62 -13.93 6.58 -11.81
C PHE A 62 -12.67 7.38 -11.43
N GLU A 63 -12.88 8.51 -10.77
CA GLU A 63 -11.80 9.23 -10.11
C GLU A 63 -11.24 8.43 -8.93
N ALA A 64 -9.93 8.21 -8.94
CA ALA A 64 -9.23 7.49 -7.88
C ALA A 64 -8.01 8.25 -7.40
N LYS A 65 -7.79 8.23 -6.08
CA LYS A 65 -6.50 8.65 -5.52
C LYS A 65 -5.48 7.54 -5.77
N VAL A 66 -4.37 7.91 -6.40
CA VAL A 66 -3.26 7.00 -6.76
C VAL A 66 -2.02 7.38 -5.98
N VAL A 67 -1.50 6.43 -5.22
CA VAL A 67 -0.20 6.52 -4.55
C VAL A 67 0.81 5.67 -5.31
N LEU A 68 1.99 6.24 -5.53
CA LEU A 68 3.10 5.62 -6.28
C LEU A 68 4.34 5.60 -5.39
N CYS A 69 5.13 4.52 -5.45
CA CYS A 69 6.47 4.42 -4.86
C CYS A 69 7.38 3.55 -5.73
N ASP A 70 8.69 3.60 -5.52
CA ASP A 70 9.62 2.76 -6.28
C ASP A 70 9.65 1.34 -5.72
N GLY A 71 9.78 0.34 -6.61
CA GLY A 71 9.93 -1.06 -6.20
C GLY A 71 11.15 -1.29 -5.31
N ARG A 72 12.22 -0.52 -5.51
CA ARG A 72 13.43 -0.56 -4.66
C ARG A 72 13.13 -0.23 -3.20
N ASP A 73 12.17 0.66 -2.96
CA ASP A 73 11.84 1.08 -1.60
C ASP A 73 11.18 -0.10 -0.87
N LEU A 74 10.29 -0.84 -1.54
CA LEU A 74 9.68 -2.05 -0.95
C LEU A 74 10.67 -3.21 -0.78
N LEU A 75 11.67 -3.33 -1.64
CA LEU A 75 12.76 -4.30 -1.46
C LEU A 75 13.58 -3.96 -0.20
N ARG A 76 13.83 -2.67 0.05
CA ARG A 76 14.50 -2.21 1.28
C ARG A 76 13.66 -2.53 2.52
N LEU A 77 12.35 -2.28 2.48
CA LEU A 77 11.45 -2.56 3.61
C LEU A 77 11.43 -4.03 4.03
N GLU A 78 11.49 -4.96 3.07
CA GLU A 78 11.56 -6.38 3.40
C GLU A 78 12.88 -6.73 4.10
N THR A 79 13.99 -6.11 3.68
CA THR A 79 15.31 -6.30 4.29
C THR A 79 15.38 -5.72 5.70
N GLU A 80 14.81 -4.54 5.91
CA GLU A 80 14.75 -3.87 7.22
C GLU A 80 13.79 -4.57 8.19
N ASN A 81 12.83 -5.34 7.67
CA ASN A 81 11.83 -6.11 8.42
C ASN A 81 11.22 -5.33 9.61
N PRO A 82 10.39 -4.30 9.35
CA PRO A 82 9.89 -3.36 10.36
C PRO A 82 8.98 -4.00 11.44
N PHE A 83 8.62 -5.28 11.29
CA PHE A 83 7.76 -5.99 12.21
C PHE A 83 8.48 -7.09 13.02
N ALA A 84 9.80 -7.27 12.81
CA ALA A 84 10.59 -8.33 13.40
C ALA A 84 10.00 -9.75 13.20
N ALA A 85 10.68 -10.76 13.73
CA ALA A 85 10.23 -12.16 13.68
C ALA A 85 9.14 -12.50 14.71
N GLU A 86 8.55 -11.50 15.39
CA GLU A 86 7.57 -11.77 16.43
C GLU A 86 6.33 -12.45 15.86
N PRO A 87 5.81 -13.51 16.50
CA PRO A 87 4.51 -14.05 16.18
C PRO A 87 3.44 -12.96 16.39
N SER A 88 2.59 -12.73 15.40
CA SER A 88 1.39 -11.90 15.61
C SER A 88 0.21 -12.79 15.97
N PRO A 89 -0.59 -12.44 16.98
CA PRO A 89 -1.85 -13.11 17.26
C PRO A 89 -2.73 -13.21 16.01
N SER A 90 -3.55 -14.26 15.92
CA SER A 90 -4.34 -14.54 14.71
C SER A 90 -5.34 -13.44 14.38
N ASP A 91 -5.78 -12.64 15.37
CA ASP A 91 -6.67 -11.49 15.21
C ASP A 91 -5.94 -10.19 14.80
N VAL A 92 -4.61 -10.18 14.85
CA VAL A 92 -3.76 -9.03 14.52
C VAL A 92 -3.23 -9.12 13.09
N VAL A 93 -3.35 -8.02 12.36
CA VAL A 93 -2.87 -7.89 10.99
C VAL A 93 -1.84 -6.77 10.91
N ARG A 94 -0.66 -7.10 10.40
CA ARG A 94 0.38 -6.12 10.06
C ARG A 94 0.03 -5.39 8.77
N PHE A 95 0.28 -4.10 8.73
CA PHE A 95 -0.01 -3.27 7.58
C PHE A 95 1.08 -2.24 7.31
N VAL A 96 1.16 -1.83 6.05
CA VAL A 96 1.89 -0.64 5.63
C VAL A 96 0.89 0.35 5.05
N SER A 97 0.95 1.59 5.52
CA SER A 97 0.23 2.71 4.95
C SER A 97 1.22 3.55 4.13
N ILE A 98 0.94 3.70 2.84
CA ILE A 98 1.76 4.48 1.92
C ILE A 98 1.14 5.88 1.82
N LEU A 99 1.87 6.89 2.29
CA LEU A 99 1.45 8.29 2.27
C LEU A 99 1.45 8.84 0.83
N SER A 100 0.53 9.74 0.51
CA SER A 100 0.49 10.35 -0.83
C SER A 100 1.65 11.31 -1.12
N LYS A 101 2.36 11.75 -0.08
CA LYS A 101 3.53 12.62 -0.13
C LYS A 101 4.49 12.22 1.00
N ALA A 102 5.79 12.13 0.70
CA ALA A 102 6.83 11.93 1.72
C ALA A 102 7.06 13.22 2.53
N GLY A 103 7.45 13.09 3.80
CA GLY A 103 7.71 14.23 4.68
C GLY A 103 6.46 14.81 5.37
N GLY A 104 5.46 13.95 5.65
CA GLY A 104 4.33 14.32 6.51
C GLY A 104 4.76 14.62 7.95
N VAL A 105 3.83 15.14 8.76
CA VAL A 105 4.05 15.45 10.18
C VAL A 105 4.70 14.26 10.89
N ARG A 106 5.82 14.50 11.59
CA ARG A 106 6.47 13.47 12.39
C ARG A 106 5.66 13.25 13.65
N ALA A 107 4.91 12.16 13.70
CA ALA A 107 4.22 11.75 14.91
C ALA A 107 5.23 11.21 15.95
N ALA A 108 4.97 11.46 17.24
CA ALA A 108 5.62 10.70 18.31
C ALA A 108 5.04 9.28 18.30
N LEU A 109 5.86 8.28 18.00
CA LEU A 109 5.45 6.87 17.88
C LEU A 109 5.96 6.07 19.09
N PRO A 110 5.24 5.01 19.51
CA PRO A 110 4.02 4.47 18.92
C PRO A 110 2.74 5.24 19.27
N VAL A 111 1.71 5.15 18.41
CA VAL A 111 0.37 5.71 18.64
C VAL A 111 -0.69 4.62 18.51
N THR A 112 -1.70 4.63 19.38
CA THR A 112 -2.84 3.71 19.32
C THR A 112 -4.17 4.42 19.07
N PHE A 113 -5.08 3.73 18.39
CA PHE A 113 -6.44 4.16 18.16
C PHE A 113 -7.43 3.05 18.55
N PRO A 114 -8.44 3.34 19.38
CA PRO A 114 -8.59 4.59 20.16
C PRO A 114 -7.41 4.82 21.12
N SER A 115 -7.23 6.07 21.58
CA SER A 115 -6.17 6.44 22.53
C SER A 115 -6.40 5.89 23.94
N HIS A 116 -7.65 5.53 24.26
CA HIS A 116 -8.04 4.93 25.54
C HIS A 116 -8.75 3.59 25.31
N GLY A 117 -8.53 2.64 26.22
CA GLY A 117 -9.10 1.29 26.14
C GLY A 117 -8.34 0.34 25.22
N ALA A 118 -9.02 -0.71 24.76
CA ALA A 118 -8.42 -1.70 23.86
C ALA A 118 -8.14 -1.08 22.48
N TRP A 119 -6.88 -1.08 22.07
CA TRP A 119 -6.47 -0.57 20.76
C TRP A 119 -7.00 -1.45 19.63
N LEU A 120 -7.40 -0.83 18.53
CA LEU A 120 -7.78 -1.49 17.27
C LEU A 120 -6.78 -1.22 16.15
N VAL A 121 -6.09 -0.08 16.18
CA VAL A 121 -4.98 0.25 15.28
C VAL A 121 -3.82 0.76 16.12
N ARG A 122 -2.61 0.28 15.85
CA ARG A 122 -1.37 0.75 16.46
C ARG A 122 -0.37 1.08 15.36
N VAL A 123 0.09 2.32 15.31
CA VAL A 123 1.19 2.77 14.46
C VAL A 123 2.48 2.66 15.27
N ILE A 124 3.48 1.97 14.74
CA ILE A 124 4.70 1.62 15.47
C ILE A 124 5.95 2.32 14.95
N ALA A 125 6.01 2.60 13.65
CA ALA A 125 7.16 3.22 13.02
C ALA A 125 6.75 3.93 11.73
N SER A 126 7.64 4.78 11.22
CA SER A 126 7.51 5.39 9.90
C SER A 126 8.89 5.61 9.27
N ASP A 127 9.00 5.41 7.97
CA ASP A 127 10.18 5.71 7.17
C ASP A 127 9.76 6.34 5.83
N GLY A 128 10.12 7.61 5.64
CA GLY A 128 9.80 8.37 4.43
C GLY A 128 8.30 8.41 4.11
N GLN A 129 7.88 7.66 3.09
CA GLN A 129 6.49 7.55 2.62
C GLN A 129 5.72 6.41 3.31
N PHE A 130 6.40 5.56 4.09
CA PHE A 130 5.84 4.33 4.64
C PHE A 130 5.57 4.46 6.13
N VAL A 131 4.38 4.04 6.54
CA VAL A 131 3.95 4.01 7.94
C VAL A 131 3.61 2.56 8.29
N PHE A 132 4.21 2.06 9.37
CA PHE A 132 4.11 0.68 9.79
C PHE A 132 3.19 0.57 11.00
N GLY A 133 2.36 -0.45 11.01
CA GLY A 133 1.47 -0.68 12.13
C GLY A 133 0.80 -2.04 12.10
N MET A 134 -0.05 -2.23 13.09
CA MET A 134 -0.88 -3.41 13.26
C MET A 134 -2.31 -3.00 13.56
N TYR A 135 -3.27 -3.78 13.08
CA TYR A 135 -4.67 -3.60 13.44
C TYR A 135 -5.31 -4.91 13.88
N ARG A 136 -6.30 -4.83 14.75
CA ARG A 136 -7.13 -5.99 15.14
C ARG A 136 -8.31 -6.12 14.19
N ARG A 137 -8.66 -7.35 13.81
CA ARG A 137 -9.87 -7.59 13.00
C ARG A 137 -11.10 -7.27 13.85
N HIS A 138 -11.73 -6.14 13.56
CA HIS A 138 -12.92 -5.68 14.25
C HIS A 138 -13.72 -4.74 13.33
N MET A 139 -15.05 -4.72 13.46
CA MET A 139 -15.95 -3.93 12.59
C MET A 139 -15.61 -2.42 12.60
N LYS A 140 -15.08 -1.90 13.71
CA LYS A 140 -14.70 -0.48 13.88
C LYS A 140 -13.29 -0.15 13.35
N THR A 141 -12.49 -1.14 13.00
CA THR A 141 -11.07 -0.94 12.63
C THR A 141 -10.91 -0.07 11.40
N ILE A 142 -11.78 -0.22 10.40
CA ILE A 142 -11.71 0.58 9.17
C ILE A 142 -11.84 2.09 9.45
N GLY A 143 -12.65 2.48 10.43
CA GLY A 143 -12.80 3.88 10.86
C GLY A 143 -11.54 4.42 11.53
N TYR A 144 -10.80 3.57 12.25
CA TYR A 144 -9.54 3.95 12.89
C TYR A 144 -8.35 4.00 11.93
N LEU A 145 -8.34 3.16 10.89
CA LEU A 145 -7.32 3.26 9.84
C LEU A 145 -7.35 4.63 9.13
N GLY A 146 -8.54 5.25 9.05
CA GLY A 146 -8.67 6.63 8.57
C GLY A 146 -8.00 7.69 9.45
N GLN A 147 -7.69 7.41 10.72
CA GLN A 147 -6.98 8.36 11.59
C GLN A 147 -5.50 8.54 11.19
N ILE A 148 -4.94 7.61 10.40
CA ILE A 148 -3.58 7.75 9.86
C ILE A 148 -3.47 8.99 8.99
N ASP A 149 -4.51 9.33 8.23
CA ASP A 149 -4.53 10.56 7.43
C ASP A 149 -4.39 11.80 8.31
N LYS A 150 -5.09 11.83 9.45
CA LYS A 150 -5.02 12.94 10.41
C LYS A 150 -3.67 13.00 11.11
N LEU A 151 -3.14 11.83 11.49
CA LEU A 151 -1.85 11.72 12.18
C LEU A 151 -0.70 12.30 11.36
N TYR A 152 -0.71 12.10 10.03
CA TYR A 152 0.35 12.57 9.13
C TYR A 152 -0.02 13.82 8.31
N GLY A 153 -1.27 14.30 8.41
CA GLY A 153 -1.78 15.45 7.66
C GLY A 153 -1.94 15.21 6.15
N VAL A 154 -1.75 13.97 5.68
CA VAL A 154 -1.81 13.61 4.26
C VAL A 154 -2.55 12.29 4.03
N PRO A 155 -3.26 12.13 2.90
CA PRO A 155 -3.91 10.87 2.56
C PRO A 155 -2.95 9.68 2.56
N ALA A 156 -3.30 8.60 3.25
CA ALA A 156 -2.58 7.33 3.22
C ALA A 156 -3.39 6.24 2.50
N THR A 157 -2.69 5.26 1.93
CA THR A 157 -3.29 4.04 1.36
C THR A 157 -2.74 2.82 2.09
N THR A 158 -3.58 2.14 2.85
CA THR A 158 -3.20 0.98 3.68
C THR A 158 -3.25 -0.33 2.89
N ARG A 159 -2.24 -1.17 3.07
CA ARG A 159 -2.16 -2.54 2.58
C ARG A 159 -1.68 -3.49 3.66
N ASN A 160 -2.19 -4.72 3.61
CA ASN A 160 -1.69 -5.80 4.45
C ASN A 160 -0.20 -6.05 4.12
N TRP A 161 0.62 -6.35 5.13
CA TRP A 161 2.03 -6.69 4.95
C TRP A 161 2.23 -7.87 3.98
N ASN A 162 1.36 -8.87 4.01
CA ASN A 162 1.39 -9.99 3.07
C ASN A 162 1.23 -9.53 1.61
N THR A 163 0.50 -8.45 1.35
CA THR A 163 0.43 -7.83 0.02
C THR A 163 1.77 -7.22 -0.38
N ILE A 164 2.47 -6.57 0.55
CA ILE A 164 3.81 -6.03 0.31
C ILE A 164 4.81 -7.17 0.02
N ILE A 165 4.78 -8.26 0.79
CA ILE A 165 5.59 -9.44 0.53
C ILE A 165 5.29 -10.07 -0.83
N ALA A 166 4.02 -10.13 -1.25
CA ALA A 166 3.66 -10.61 -2.59
C ALA A 166 4.26 -9.73 -3.70
N ILE A 167 4.25 -8.40 -3.53
CA ILE A 167 4.90 -7.47 -4.46
C ILE A 167 6.42 -7.73 -4.51
N VAL A 168 7.07 -7.87 -3.36
CA VAL A 168 8.50 -8.13 -3.27
C VAL A 168 8.88 -9.44 -3.96
N ARG A 169 8.10 -10.50 -3.80
CA ARG A 169 8.31 -11.77 -4.54
C ARG A 169 8.24 -11.57 -6.05
N ILE A 170 7.28 -10.78 -6.55
CA ILE A 170 7.18 -10.44 -7.97
C ILE A 170 8.42 -9.69 -8.44
N LEU A 171 8.91 -8.72 -7.65
CA LEU A 171 10.11 -7.93 -7.96
C LEU A 171 11.38 -8.80 -8.00
N LYS A 172 11.57 -9.67 -7.01
CA LYS A 172 12.72 -10.60 -6.94
C LYS A 172 12.74 -11.59 -8.10
N GLY A 173 11.58 -12.10 -8.52
CA GLY A 173 11.47 -12.95 -9.70
C GLY A 173 11.83 -12.26 -11.02
N GLN A 174 11.94 -10.93 -11.04
CA GLN A 174 12.51 -10.20 -12.19
C GLN A 174 14.03 -10.13 -12.14
N VAL A 175 14.61 -9.91 -10.94
CA VAL A 175 16.07 -9.81 -10.76
C VAL A 175 16.76 -11.10 -11.20
N SER A 176 16.13 -12.25 -10.98
CA SER A 176 16.66 -13.56 -11.41
C SER A 176 16.54 -13.84 -12.91
N LYS A 177 15.70 -13.11 -13.66
CA LYS A 177 15.54 -13.27 -15.12
C LYS A 177 16.36 -12.28 -15.96
N GLY A 178 16.98 -11.29 -15.32
CA GLY A 178 17.81 -10.27 -15.95
C GLY A 178 19.31 -10.42 -15.66
N ARG A 179 19.74 -11.57 -15.16
CA ARG A 179 21.14 -11.98 -15.02
C ARG A 179 21.43 -13.13 -15.98
#